data_AF-A0A067PJZ5-F1
#
_entry.id   AF-A0A067PJZ5-F1
#
_cell.length_a   1.000
_cell.length_b   1.000
_cell.length_c   1.000
_cell.angle_alpha   90.00
_cell.angle_beta   90.00
_cell.angle_gamma   90.00
#
_symmetry.space_group_name_H-M   'P 1'
#
loop_
_entity.id
_entity.type
_entity.pdbx_description
1 polymer ?
#
loop_
_entity_poly.entity_id
_entity_poly.type
_entity_poly.pdbx_seq_one_letter_code
_entity_poly.pdbx_strand_id
1 'polypeptide(L)'
;MTPPSGANVKDTKGKGRGAGSQKDKDKLKDNEGAKDVQDSKGAKDASKKGKGVNEETQNGAGVGGQAKQDGPPLRERLGEMKTSISSLETAFQGINIQSEGILSIPSPTFNDSMDKVTELRREFRSYDHDYDAQMEKVKVAIKRNTKKKVAELMSAQIQTQIQAAIAEQVRDEVAKQLKDHLPLSPEEQVEESKETLSQLKYSVANSDARRMNSMVQQENLDDDLSLILNLNGTSSPLYPTNLKLLFAYDDDMVKRLLKDYDLPDQRSREANINCFIRHIGSPIRCETL
;
A
#
# COMPACT_ATOMS: atom_id res chain seq x y z
N MET A 1 -0.99 -1.68 53.74
CA MET A 1 -0.54 -1.00 52.50
C MET A 1 -1.78 -0.72 51.67
N THR A 2 -2.29 0.51 51.79
CA THR A 2 -3.51 1.02 51.18
C THR A 2 -3.16 1.84 49.94
N PRO A 3 -3.91 1.74 48.83
CA PRO A 3 -3.67 2.59 47.66
C PRO A 3 -4.25 3.99 47.86
N PRO A 4 -3.58 5.06 47.38
CA PRO A 4 -4.16 6.40 47.41
C PRO A 4 -5.20 6.59 46.31
N SER A 5 -6.34 7.04 46.81
CA SER A 5 -7.52 7.55 46.12
C SER A 5 -7.23 8.80 45.28
N GLY A 6 -7.71 8.77 44.03
CA GLY A 6 -8.48 9.84 43.37
C GLY A 6 -7.93 11.27 43.35
N ALA A 7 -7.50 11.72 42.16
CA ALA A 7 -7.49 13.13 41.77
C ALA A 7 -8.02 13.22 40.32
N ASN A 8 -9.27 13.67 40.13
CA ASN A 8 -9.68 15.06 39.92
C ASN A 8 -9.70 15.42 38.41
N VAL A 9 -10.83 15.12 37.77
CA VAL A 9 -11.17 15.51 36.40
C VAL A 9 -11.56 16.99 36.43
N LYS A 10 -10.72 17.86 35.87
CA LYS A 10 -11.06 19.26 35.63
C LYS A 10 -11.76 19.40 34.29
N ASP A 11 -13.06 19.67 34.35
CA ASP A 11 -13.86 20.19 33.25
C ASP A 11 -13.33 21.55 32.77
N THR A 12 -12.67 21.59 31.62
CA THR A 12 -12.39 22.85 30.91
C THR A 12 -13.49 23.12 29.89
N LYS A 13 -14.47 23.90 30.34
CA LYS A 13 -15.58 24.46 29.57
C LYS A 13 -15.06 25.54 28.60
N GLY A 14 -14.70 25.13 27.38
CA GLY A 14 -14.31 26.03 26.30
C GLY A 14 -15.50 26.80 25.71
N LYS A 15 -15.71 28.04 26.16
CA LYS A 15 -16.71 28.97 25.64
C LYS A 15 -16.02 30.03 24.78
N GLY A 16 -15.80 29.72 23.51
CA GLY A 16 -15.23 30.66 22.53
C GLY A 16 -16.28 31.09 21.51
N ARG A 17 -17.02 32.17 21.81
CA ARG A 17 -17.83 32.91 20.83
C ARG A 17 -16.93 33.93 20.15
N GLY A 18 -16.47 33.63 18.94
CA GLY A 18 -15.80 34.60 18.06
C GLY A 18 -16.80 35.23 17.11
N ALA A 19 -17.11 36.51 17.33
CA ALA A 19 -17.88 37.35 16.42
C ALA A 19 -17.03 37.69 15.20
N GLY A 20 -17.50 37.31 14.01
CA GLY A 20 -16.92 37.75 12.75
C GLY A 20 -17.34 39.19 12.44
N SER A 21 -16.38 40.12 12.52
CA SER A 21 -16.52 41.47 11.99
C SER A 21 -16.03 41.51 10.55
N GLN A 22 -16.90 42.04 9.68
CA GLN A 22 -16.58 42.60 8.37
C GLN A 22 -15.59 43.76 8.50
N LYS A 23 -14.71 43.87 7.48
CA LYS A 23 -13.73 44.93 7.10
C LYS A 23 -12.43 44.19 6.79
N ASP A 24 -11.83 44.23 5.59
CA ASP A 24 -11.65 45.37 4.70
C ASP A 24 -11.57 44.93 3.24
N LYS A 25 -12.04 45.84 2.40
CA LYS A 25 -11.74 45.90 0.96
C LYS A 25 -10.39 46.59 0.76
N ASP A 26 -9.81 46.31 -0.39
CA ASP A 26 -8.82 47.09 -1.14
C ASP A 26 -7.32 46.86 -0.88
N LYS A 27 -6.64 46.77 -2.04
CA LYS A 27 -5.20 46.87 -2.33
C LYS A 27 -4.43 45.57 -2.05
N LEU A 28 -3.91 44.87 -3.05
CA LEU A 28 -2.81 45.34 -3.90
C LEU A 28 -2.80 44.54 -5.20
N LYS A 29 -2.58 45.28 -6.29
CA LYS A 29 -2.12 44.77 -7.57
C LYS A 29 -0.63 44.44 -7.50
N ASP A 30 -0.18 43.75 -8.53
CA ASP A 30 1.21 43.62 -8.98
C ASP A 30 2.04 42.54 -8.29
N ASN A 31 2.03 41.35 -8.89
CA ASN A 31 3.18 40.44 -8.84
C ASN A 31 3.34 39.72 -10.19
N GLU A 32 3.83 40.47 -11.18
CA GLU A 32 4.54 39.89 -12.33
C GLU A 32 5.93 39.47 -11.84
N GLY A 33 6.05 38.20 -11.44
CA GLY A 33 7.29 37.58 -11.01
C GLY A 33 7.61 36.38 -11.89
N ALA A 34 8.57 36.58 -12.77
CA ALA A 34 9.16 35.61 -13.67
C ALA A 34 9.44 34.25 -13.00
N LYS A 35 9.12 33.15 -13.70
CA LYS A 35 9.86 31.90 -13.56
C LYS A 35 10.20 31.32 -14.92
N ASP A 36 11.50 31.24 -15.11
CA ASP A 36 12.26 30.57 -16.14
C ASP A 36 11.65 29.24 -16.57
N VAL A 37 11.32 29.15 -17.86
CA VAL A 37 11.19 27.89 -18.57
C VAL A 37 12.61 27.46 -18.93
N GLN A 38 13.21 26.64 -18.06
CA GLN A 38 14.45 25.95 -18.39
C GLN A 38 14.13 24.69 -19.21
N ASP A 39 14.68 24.71 -20.41
CA ASP A 39 14.93 23.57 -21.29
C ASP A 39 15.42 22.33 -20.53
N SER A 40 14.61 21.28 -20.50
CA SER A 40 15.12 19.91 -20.32
C SER A 40 15.15 19.22 -21.69
N LYS A 41 16.34 19.28 -22.28
CA LYS A 41 16.74 18.51 -23.46
C LYS A 41 16.45 17.03 -23.23
N GLY A 42 15.73 16.45 -24.19
CA GLY A 42 15.54 15.02 -24.30
C GLY A 42 16.86 14.28 -24.50
N ALA A 43 17.15 13.35 -23.59
CA ALA A 43 18.09 12.27 -23.81
C ALA A 43 17.35 11.15 -24.56
N LYS A 44 17.52 11.12 -25.89
CA LYS A 44 17.35 9.90 -26.69
C LYS A 44 18.72 9.25 -26.75
N ASP A 45 18.92 8.14 -26.06
CA ASP A 45 19.89 7.16 -26.54
C ASP A 45 19.67 5.73 -26.02
N ALA A 46 19.95 4.80 -26.91
CA ALA A 46 20.33 3.40 -26.73
C ALA A 46 19.43 2.44 -25.89
N SER A 47 18.76 1.46 -26.51
CA SER A 47 19.32 0.19 -27.01
C SER A 47 19.43 -0.93 -25.95
N LYS A 48 18.48 -1.88 -25.98
CA LYS A 48 18.66 -3.33 -25.68
C LYS A 48 17.34 -4.03 -26.01
N LYS A 49 17.13 -4.69 -27.14
CA LYS A 49 17.76 -5.91 -27.70
C LYS A 49 17.77 -7.11 -26.74
N GLY A 50 16.63 -7.81 -26.70
CA GLY A 50 16.55 -9.21 -27.12
C GLY A 50 16.78 -10.33 -26.09
N LYS A 51 15.72 -11.12 -25.88
CA LYS A 51 15.61 -12.60 -25.67
C LYS A 51 14.31 -12.82 -24.89
N GLY A 52 13.27 -13.51 -25.36
CA GLY A 52 13.25 -14.72 -26.16
C GLY A 52 13.48 -15.92 -25.25
N VAL A 53 12.40 -16.60 -24.85
CA VAL A 53 12.24 -18.07 -24.74
C VAL A 53 10.78 -18.38 -24.37
N ASN A 54 10.21 -19.30 -25.17
CA ASN A 54 8.91 -19.97 -25.03
C ASN A 54 8.91 -20.99 -23.88
N GLU A 55 7.73 -21.34 -23.39
CA GLU A 55 7.18 -22.71 -23.30
C GLU A 55 5.91 -22.62 -22.44
N GLU A 56 4.74 -22.77 -23.05
CA GLU A 56 4.10 -24.07 -23.32
C GLU A 56 3.53 -24.68 -22.03
N THR A 57 2.24 -24.47 -21.80
CA THR A 57 1.40 -25.54 -21.26
C THR A 57 0.05 -25.49 -21.96
N GLN A 58 -0.14 -26.56 -22.73
CA GLN A 58 -1.31 -26.91 -23.50
C GLN A 58 -2.45 -27.43 -22.60
N ASN A 59 -3.63 -27.51 -23.21
CA ASN A 59 -4.76 -28.39 -22.90
C ASN A 59 -5.74 -27.91 -21.81
N GLY A 60 -7.05 -27.82 -22.06
CA GLY A 60 -7.82 -28.19 -23.25
C GLY A 60 -9.33 -28.09 -23.03
N ALA A 61 -10.06 -28.33 -24.13
CA ALA A 61 -11.50 -28.62 -24.26
C ALA A 61 -12.48 -27.55 -23.74
N GLY A 62 -13.23 -26.81 -24.56
CA GLY A 62 -13.94 -27.20 -25.78
C GLY A 62 -15.41 -27.46 -25.45
N VAL A 63 -16.33 -26.64 -25.96
CA VAL A 63 -17.74 -26.96 -26.29
C VAL A 63 -18.37 -25.79 -27.08
N GLY A 64 -18.87 -26.10 -28.28
CA GLY A 64 -20.01 -25.46 -29.00
C GLY A 64 -19.85 -24.01 -29.46
N GLY A 65 -19.82 -23.63 -30.74
CA GLY A 65 -20.40 -24.28 -31.92
C GLY A 65 -21.89 -23.93 -32.06
N GLN A 66 -22.20 -22.78 -32.67
CA GLN A 66 -23.41 -22.47 -33.47
C GLN A 66 -23.25 -21.02 -34.01
N ALA A 67 -22.93 -20.82 -35.29
CA ALA A 67 -23.80 -20.92 -36.46
C ALA A 67 -24.74 -19.70 -36.65
N LYS A 68 -24.44 -18.94 -37.71
CA LYS A 68 -25.36 -18.34 -38.68
C LYS A 68 -26.74 -17.90 -38.16
N GLN A 69 -26.99 -16.59 -38.19
CA GLN A 69 -28.14 -15.98 -38.87
C GLN A 69 -27.65 -14.63 -39.40
N ASP A 70 -27.27 -14.51 -40.67
CA ASP A 70 -28.21 -14.24 -41.77
C ASP A 70 -29.31 -13.26 -41.33
N GLY A 71 -28.89 -12.05 -40.93
CA GLY A 71 -29.78 -10.91 -41.00
C GLY A 71 -30.11 -10.70 -42.48
N PRO A 72 -31.39 -10.76 -42.90
CA PRO A 72 -31.77 -10.59 -44.29
C PRO A 72 -31.12 -9.31 -44.84
N PRO A 73 -30.51 -9.38 -46.04
CA PRO A 73 -29.65 -8.32 -46.52
C PRO A 73 -30.49 -7.06 -46.57
N LEU A 74 -30.00 -5.96 -45.96
CA LEU A 74 -30.64 -4.64 -46.01
C LEU A 74 -31.16 -4.25 -47.40
N ARG A 75 -30.60 -4.84 -48.46
CA ARG A 75 -31.04 -4.74 -49.85
C ARG A 75 -32.45 -5.28 -50.14
N GLU A 76 -32.91 -6.34 -49.48
CA GLU A 76 -34.26 -6.89 -49.67
C GLU A 76 -35.30 -5.94 -49.03
N ARG A 77 -35.05 -5.46 -47.82
CA ARG A 77 -35.88 -4.41 -47.18
C ARG A 77 -35.88 -3.08 -47.95
N LEU A 78 -34.76 -2.68 -48.53
CA LEU A 78 -34.70 -1.50 -49.40
C LEU A 78 -35.44 -1.72 -50.73
N GLY A 79 -35.45 -2.96 -51.25
CA GLY A 79 -36.25 -3.36 -52.39
C GLY A 79 -37.75 -3.23 -52.10
N GLU A 80 -38.20 -3.78 -50.97
CA GLU A 80 -39.60 -3.68 -50.50
C GLU A 80 -40.03 -2.23 -50.27
N MET A 81 -39.19 -1.41 -49.64
CA MET A 81 -39.47 0.03 -49.46
C MET A 81 -39.53 0.76 -50.80
N LYS A 82 -38.68 0.43 -51.77
CA LYS A 82 -38.74 1.06 -53.09
C LYS A 82 -40.01 0.68 -53.83
N THR A 83 -40.43 -0.59 -53.76
CA THR A 83 -41.72 -1.02 -54.32
C THR A 83 -42.91 -0.39 -53.61
N SER A 84 -42.85 -0.20 -52.28
CA SER A 84 -43.91 0.49 -51.55
C SER A 84 -43.96 1.97 -51.91
N ILE A 85 -42.82 2.63 -52.13
CA ILE A 85 -42.75 4.02 -52.59
C ILE A 85 -43.32 4.16 -54.01
N SER A 86 -42.91 3.29 -54.95
CA SER A 86 -43.46 3.33 -56.31
C SER A 86 -44.96 3.01 -56.36
N SER A 87 -45.42 2.10 -55.49
CA SER A 87 -46.86 1.83 -55.30
C SER A 87 -47.59 3.06 -54.74
N LEU A 88 -46.99 3.76 -53.77
CA LEU A 88 -47.55 5.00 -53.23
C LEU A 88 -47.59 6.10 -54.27
N GLU A 89 -46.55 6.23 -55.09
CA GLU A 89 -46.47 7.22 -56.17
C GLU A 89 -47.53 6.95 -57.26
N THR A 90 -47.75 5.68 -57.61
CA THR A 90 -48.82 5.27 -58.53
C THR A 90 -50.21 5.55 -57.93
N ALA A 91 -50.39 5.26 -56.63
CA ALA A 91 -51.63 5.59 -55.92
C ALA A 91 -51.86 7.11 -55.86
N PHE A 92 -50.82 7.91 -55.65
CA PHE A 92 -50.89 9.37 -55.68
C PHE A 92 -51.25 9.90 -57.06
N GLN A 93 -50.65 9.38 -58.13
CA GLN A 93 -51.02 9.75 -59.50
C GLN A 93 -52.48 9.39 -59.80
N GLY A 94 -52.95 8.22 -59.36
CA GLY A 94 -54.35 7.82 -59.48
C GLY A 94 -55.31 8.77 -58.75
N ILE A 95 -54.96 9.17 -57.52
CA ILE A 95 -55.74 10.15 -56.76
C ILE A 95 -55.72 11.51 -57.45
N ASN A 96 -54.59 11.93 -58.01
CA ASN A 96 -54.48 13.23 -58.67
C ASN A 96 -55.40 13.30 -59.91
N ILE A 97 -55.41 12.24 -60.72
CA ILE A 97 -56.30 12.10 -61.89
C ILE A 97 -57.78 12.03 -61.46
N GLN A 98 -58.11 11.31 -60.38
CA GLN A 98 -59.47 11.30 -59.84
C GLN A 98 -59.88 12.64 -59.22
N SER A 99 -58.94 13.39 -58.65
CA SER A 99 -59.21 14.70 -58.04
C SER A 99 -59.52 15.78 -59.07
N GLU A 100 -58.87 15.76 -60.24
CA GLU A 100 -59.22 16.65 -61.36
C GLU A 100 -60.62 16.35 -61.91
N GLY A 101 -61.04 15.08 -61.93
CA GLY A 101 -62.41 14.71 -62.29
C GLY A 101 -63.48 15.20 -61.30
N ILE A 102 -63.18 15.15 -60.01
CA ILE A 102 -64.12 15.55 -58.94
C ILE A 102 -64.27 17.07 -58.82
N LEU A 103 -63.24 17.86 -59.17
CA LEU A 103 -63.31 19.33 -59.15
C LEU A 103 -64.27 19.94 -60.19
N SER A 104 -64.73 19.14 -61.17
CA SER A 104 -65.62 19.61 -62.24
C SER A 104 -67.12 19.39 -61.97
N ILE A 105 -67.48 18.73 -60.87
CA ILE A 105 -68.89 18.47 -60.50
C ILE A 105 -69.20 19.27 -59.21
N PRO A 106 -69.95 20.38 -59.28
CA PRO A 106 -70.46 21.06 -58.10
C PRO A 106 -71.58 20.21 -57.48
N SER A 107 -71.18 19.18 -56.73
CA SER A 107 -72.09 18.30 -56.00
C SER A 107 -72.13 18.74 -54.53
N PRO A 108 -73.32 18.88 -53.90
CA PRO A 108 -73.47 19.31 -52.50
C PRO A 108 -72.78 18.38 -51.49
N THR A 109 -72.37 17.17 -51.89
CA THR A 109 -71.56 16.25 -51.07
C THR A 109 -70.08 16.63 -50.95
N PHE A 110 -69.54 17.45 -51.86
CA PHE A 110 -68.14 17.88 -51.82
C PHE A 110 -67.87 18.81 -50.64
N ASN A 111 -68.81 19.71 -50.33
CA ASN A 111 -68.69 20.61 -49.19
C ASN A 111 -68.64 19.84 -47.85
N ASP A 112 -69.48 18.81 -47.68
CA ASP A 112 -69.45 17.93 -46.48
C ASP A 112 -68.14 17.14 -46.36
N SER A 113 -67.54 16.73 -47.49
CA SER A 113 -66.23 16.08 -47.47
C SER A 113 -65.08 17.05 -47.13
N MET A 114 -65.18 18.31 -47.56
CA MET A 114 -64.21 19.35 -47.22
C MET A 114 -64.26 19.70 -45.74
N ASP A 115 -65.45 19.80 -45.16
CA ASP A 115 -65.64 20.03 -43.73
C ASP A 115 -64.98 18.90 -42.91
N LYS A 116 -65.20 17.63 -43.29
CA LYS A 116 -64.54 16.46 -42.66
C LYS A 116 -63.01 16.48 -42.82
N VAL A 117 -62.49 16.91 -43.97
CA VAL A 117 -61.03 17.05 -44.18
C VAL A 117 -60.46 18.16 -43.29
N THR A 118 -61.17 19.27 -43.11
CA THR A 118 -60.72 20.34 -42.20
C THR A 118 -60.76 19.90 -40.74
N GLU A 119 -61.76 19.11 -40.34
CA GLU A 119 -61.85 18.53 -39.00
C GLU A 119 -60.70 17.55 -38.73
N LEU A 120 -60.44 16.61 -39.64
CA LEU A 120 -59.30 15.70 -39.53
C LEU A 120 -57.98 16.45 -39.46
N ARG A 121 -57.78 17.49 -40.29
CA ARG A 121 -56.57 18.32 -40.21
C ARG A 121 -56.42 19.01 -38.85
N ARG A 122 -57.53 19.45 -38.25
CA ARG A 122 -57.52 20.04 -36.90
C ARG A 122 -57.16 18.99 -35.85
N GLU A 123 -57.73 17.79 -35.95
CA GLU A 123 -57.44 16.66 -35.06
C GLU A 123 -55.97 16.26 -35.15
N PHE A 124 -55.43 16.08 -36.36
CA PHE A 124 -54.02 15.78 -36.60
C PHE A 124 -53.09 16.84 -35.99
N ARG A 125 -53.40 18.13 -36.13
CA ARG A 125 -52.61 19.20 -35.49
C ARG A 125 -52.66 19.14 -33.96
N SER A 126 -53.80 18.76 -33.39
CA SER A 126 -53.92 18.56 -31.93
C SER A 126 -53.06 17.38 -31.49
N TYR A 127 -53.11 16.27 -32.21
CA TYR A 127 -52.26 15.12 -31.92
C TYR A 127 -50.78 15.45 -32.06
N ASP A 128 -50.35 16.10 -33.15
CA ASP A 128 -48.95 16.50 -33.34
C ASP A 128 -48.47 17.37 -32.16
N HIS A 129 -49.30 18.31 -31.71
CA HIS A 129 -48.98 19.14 -30.54
C HIS A 129 -48.85 18.32 -29.25
N ASP A 130 -49.77 17.39 -29.01
CA ASP A 130 -49.73 16.51 -27.85
C ASP A 130 -48.53 15.56 -27.88
N TYR A 131 -48.19 15.03 -29.06
CA TYR A 131 -47.01 14.21 -29.29
C TYR A 131 -45.72 14.99 -29.05
N ASP A 132 -45.62 16.22 -29.55
CA ASP A 132 -44.47 17.09 -29.29
C ASP A 132 -44.31 17.38 -27.80
N ALA A 133 -45.42 17.66 -27.09
CA ALA A 133 -45.42 17.86 -25.64
C ALA A 133 -44.99 16.60 -24.88
N GLN A 134 -45.44 15.41 -25.32
CA GLN A 134 -45.00 14.13 -24.75
C GLN A 134 -43.52 13.85 -25.03
N MET A 135 -43.08 14.12 -26.26
CA MET A 135 -41.69 13.94 -26.66
C MET A 135 -40.75 14.82 -25.84
N GLU A 136 -41.14 16.07 -25.57
CA GLU A 136 -40.33 16.97 -24.73
C GLU A 136 -40.27 16.48 -23.28
N LYS A 137 -41.38 15.98 -22.72
CA LYS A 137 -41.39 15.33 -21.40
C LYS A 137 -40.44 14.13 -21.36
N VAL A 138 -40.46 13.27 -22.38
CA VAL A 138 -39.56 12.12 -22.49
C VAL A 138 -38.10 12.56 -22.59
N LYS A 139 -37.79 13.57 -23.42
CA LYS A 139 -36.44 14.13 -23.53
C LYS A 139 -35.91 14.65 -22.19
N VAL A 140 -36.73 15.39 -21.44
CA VAL A 140 -36.36 15.89 -20.11
C VAL A 140 -36.16 14.74 -19.11
N ALA A 141 -37.05 13.74 -19.11
CA ALA A 141 -36.93 12.57 -18.25
C ALA A 141 -35.67 11.76 -18.54
N ILE A 142 -35.35 11.52 -19.83
CA ILE A 142 -34.12 10.85 -20.25
C ILE A 142 -32.90 11.66 -19.80
N LYS A 143 -32.85 12.97 -20.10
CA LYS A 143 -31.73 13.83 -19.67
C LYS A 143 -31.53 13.82 -18.16
N ARG A 144 -32.61 13.81 -17.37
CA ARG A 144 -32.53 13.76 -15.90
C ARG A 144 -32.01 12.41 -15.42
N ASN A 145 -32.55 11.32 -15.97
CA ASN A 145 -32.15 9.96 -15.60
C ASN A 145 -30.72 9.65 -16.00
N THR A 146 -30.25 10.10 -17.17
CA THR A 146 -28.86 9.93 -17.60
C THR A 146 -27.92 10.73 -16.72
N LYS A 147 -28.21 12.00 -16.43
CA LYS A 147 -27.42 12.81 -15.48
C LYS A 147 -27.33 12.16 -14.10
N LYS A 148 -28.43 11.63 -13.59
CA LYS A 148 -28.46 10.94 -12.28
C LYS A 148 -27.58 9.68 -12.31
N LYS A 149 -27.74 8.82 -13.32
CA LYS A 149 -26.92 7.60 -13.47
C LYS A 149 -25.43 7.88 -13.64
N VAL A 150 -25.09 8.92 -14.42
CA VAL A 150 -23.70 9.35 -14.59
C VAL A 150 -23.14 9.88 -13.28
N ALA A 151 -23.90 10.69 -12.54
CA ALA A 151 -23.48 11.17 -11.23
C ALA A 151 -23.28 10.03 -10.23
N GLU A 152 -24.18 9.05 -10.17
CA GLU A 152 -24.06 7.87 -9.32
C GLU A 152 -22.80 7.05 -9.66
N LEU A 153 -22.60 6.72 -10.95
CA LEU A 153 -21.44 5.96 -11.40
C LEU A 153 -20.13 6.70 -11.12
N MET A 154 -20.06 7.98 -11.45
CA MET A 154 -18.85 8.79 -11.19
C MET A 154 -18.60 8.94 -9.69
N SER A 155 -19.63 9.13 -8.88
CA SER A 155 -19.47 9.24 -7.42
C SER A 155 -18.92 7.96 -6.81
N ALA A 156 -19.39 6.79 -7.25
CA ALA A 156 -18.88 5.50 -6.81
C ALA A 156 -17.41 5.31 -7.21
N GLN A 157 -17.06 5.62 -8.46
CA GLN A 157 -15.68 5.53 -8.94
C GLN A 157 -14.73 6.48 -8.19
N ILE A 158 -15.16 7.72 -7.95
CA ILE A 158 -14.38 8.71 -7.20
C ILE A 158 -14.15 8.22 -5.76
N GLN A 159 -15.18 7.67 -5.10
CA GLN A 159 -15.03 7.11 -3.76
C GLN A 159 -14.01 5.97 -3.72
N THR A 160 -14.05 5.05 -4.69
CA THR A 160 -13.06 3.97 -4.78
C THR A 160 -11.64 4.50 -4.99
N GLN A 161 -11.46 5.51 -5.85
CA GLN A 161 -10.15 6.12 -6.09
C GLN A 161 -9.63 6.86 -4.85
N ILE A 162 -10.49 7.59 -4.13
CA ILE A 162 -10.14 8.25 -2.88
C ILE A 162 -9.71 7.22 -1.82
N GLN A 163 -10.47 6.14 -1.66
CA GLN A 163 -10.11 5.08 -0.71
C GLN A 163 -8.77 4.43 -1.05
N ALA A 164 -8.49 4.16 -2.33
CA ALA A 164 -7.22 3.62 -2.77
C ALA A 164 -6.05 4.59 -2.47
N ALA A 165 -6.22 5.87 -2.77
CA ALA A 165 -5.20 6.90 -2.50
C ALA A 165 -4.96 7.08 -0.99
N ILE A 166 -6.01 7.06 -0.16
CA ILE A 166 -5.86 7.11 1.30
C ILE A 166 -5.14 5.87 1.81
N ALA A 167 -5.45 4.68 1.31
CA ALA A 167 -4.79 3.45 1.73
C ALA A 167 -3.28 3.44 1.42
N GLU A 168 -2.90 4.01 0.27
CA GLU A 168 -1.50 4.21 -0.11
C GLU A 168 -0.81 5.24 0.81
N GLN A 169 -1.42 6.40 1.02
CA GLN A 169 -0.87 7.44 1.92
C GLN A 169 -0.71 6.95 3.35
N VAL A 170 -1.70 6.21 3.89
CA VAL A 170 -1.63 5.63 5.22
C VAL A 170 -0.48 4.61 5.29
N ARG A 171 -0.30 3.77 4.26
CA ARG A 171 0.81 2.81 4.22
C ARG A 171 2.16 3.52 4.25
N ASP A 172 2.33 4.57 3.46
CA ASP A 172 3.58 5.33 3.41
C ASP A 172 3.87 6.06 4.71
N GLU A 173 2.85 6.67 5.32
CA GLU A 173 3.00 7.39 6.58
C GLU A 173 3.26 6.45 7.75
N VAL A 174 2.56 5.30 7.79
CA VAL A 174 2.86 4.23 8.76
C VAL A 174 4.28 3.73 8.56
N ALA A 175 4.74 3.52 7.32
CA ALA A 175 6.11 3.06 7.06
C ALA A 175 7.17 4.08 7.54
N LYS A 176 6.93 5.39 7.35
CA LYS A 176 7.81 6.45 7.87
C LYS A 176 7.82 6.47 9.40
N GLN A 177 6.64 6.49 10.03
CA GLN A 177 6.53 6.48 11.49
C GLN A 177 7.14 5.22 12.10
N LEU A 178 6.96 4.08 11.43
CA LEU A 178 7.55 2.82 11.86
C LEU A 178 9.08 2.89 11.82
N LYS A 179 9.66 3.51 10.78
CA LYS A 179 11.10 3.72 10.66
C LYS A 179 11.65 4.70 11.71
N ASP A 180 10.90 5.74 12.04
CA ASP A 180 11.33 6.75 13.02
C ASP A 180 11.20 6.26 14.47
N HIS A 181 10.21 5.40 14.75
CA HIS A 181 9.94 4.89 16.11
C HIS A 181 10.56 3.52 16.42
N LEU A 182 10.93 2.72 15.42
CA LEU A 182 11.69 1.49 15.62
C LEU A 182 13.14 1.71 15.16
N PRO A 183 14.04 2.10 16.07
CA PRO A 183 15.42 2.49 15.73
C PRO A 183 16.27 1.31 15.22
N LEU A 184 15.83 0.07 15.44
CA LEU A 184 16.54 -1.14 15.05
C LEU A 184 15.60 -2.04 14.25
N SER A 185 16.11 -2.58 13.14
CA SER A 185 15.43 -3.64 12.40
C SER A 185 15.15 -4.82 13.34
N PRO A 186 14.01 -5.53 13.19
CA PRO A 186 13.76 -6.76 13.94
C PRO A 186 14.89 -7.80 13.79
N GLU A 187 15.57 -7.83 12.65
CA GLU A 187 16.70 -8.73 12.41
C GLU A 187 17.93 -8.32 13.25
N GLU A 188 18.21 -7.03 13.36
CA GLU A 188 19.29 -6.49 14.19
C GLU A 188 19.02 -6.76 15.69
N GLN A 189 17.77 -6.59 16.13
CA GLN A 189 17.37 -6.88 17.51
C GLN A 189 17.54 -8.37 17.86
N VAL A 190 17.22 -9.26 16.91
CA VAL A 190 17.42 -10.70 17.09
C VAL A 190 18.90 -11.03 17.20
N GLU A 191 19.76 -10.40 16.40
CA GLU A 191 21.19 -10.66 16.46
C GLU A 191 21.82 -10.13 17.75
N GLU A 192 21.48 -8.90 18.17
CA GLU A 192 21.89 -8.34 19.47
C GLU A 192 21.42 -9.23 20.64
N SER A 193 20.18 -9.74 20.55
CA SER A 193 19.64 -10.68 21.54
C SER A 193 20.40 -12.01 21.58
N LYS A 194 20.86 -12.53 20.44
CA LYS A 194 21.67 -13.76 20.41
C LYS A 194 23.05 -13.53 21.00
N GLU A 195 23.68 -12.40 20.70
CA GLU A 195 24.99 -12.04 21.24
C GLU A 195 24.92 -11.92 22.78
N THR A 196 23.93 -11.18 23.29
CA THR A 196 23.71 -11.03 24.74
C THR A 196 23.41 -12.37 25.42
N LEU A 197 22.57 -13.23 24.82
CA LEU A 197 22.32 -14.58 25.35
C LEU A 197 23.59 -15.44 25.36
N SER A 198 24.45 -15.30 24.35
CA SER A 198 25.72 -16.03 24.30
C SER A 198 26.66 -15.55 25.41
N GLN A 199 26.78 -14.24 25.62
CA GLN A 199 27.54 -13.66 26.74
C GLN A 199 27.00 -14.12 28.10
N LEU A 200 25.68 -14.16 28.28
CA LEU A 200 25.06 -14.65 29.52
C LEU A 200 25.36 -16.14 29.76
N LYS A 201 25.31 -16.97 28.71
CA LYS A 201 25.70 -18.39 28.81
C LYS A 201 27.14 -18.54 29.27
N TYR A 202 28.07 -17.77 28.71
CA TYR A 202 29.48 -17.80 29.14
C TYR A 202 29.62 -17.31 30.59
N SER A 203 28.89 -16.26 30.99
CA SER A 203 28.90 -15.75 32.36
C SER A 203 28.40 -16.78 33.38
N VAL A 204 27.35 -17.54 33.06
CA VAL A 204 26.86 -18.63 33.90
C VAL A 204 27.88 -19.75 34.00
N ALA A 205 28.41 -20.22 32.86
CA ALA A 205 29.45 -21.26 32.83
C ALA A 205 30.69 -20.84 33.63
N ASN A 206 31.13 -19.58 33.50
CA ASN A 206 32.25 -19.03 34.25
C ASN A 206 31.96 -18.93 35.74
N SER A 207 30.72 -18.60 36.14
CA SER A 207 30.31 -18.58 37.54
C SER A 207 30.32 -19.98 38.16
N ASP A 208 29.87 -20.98 37.41
CA ASP A 208 29.95 -22.39 37.82
C ASP A 208 31.40 -22.87 37.91
N ALA A 209 32.24 -22.56 36.93
CA ALA A 209 33.67 -22.87 36.95
C ALA A 209 34.38 -22.21 38.15
N ARG A 210 34.09 -20.94 38.44
CA ARG A 210 34.60 -20.25 39.62
C ARG A 210 34.16 -20.91 40.93
N ARG A 211 32.91 -21.36 41.00
CA ARG A 211 32.40 -22.11 42.16
C ARG A 211 33.18 -23.41 42.35
N MET A 212 33.45 -24.17 41.29
CA MET A 212 34.27 -25.39 41.37
C MET A 212 35.72 -25.07 41.77
N ASN A 213 36.34 -24.07 41.14
CA ASN A 213 37.71 -23.65 41.44
C ASN A 213 37.88 -23.10 42.86
N SER A 214 36.83 -22.53 43.45
CA SER A 214 36.85 -22.07 44.85
C SER A 214 36.95 -23.20 45.86
N MET A 215 36.58 -24.43 45.48
CA MET A 215 36.67 -25.61 46.34
C MET A 215 38.08 -26.20 46.38
N VAL A 216 38.97 -25.81 45.45
CA VAL A 216 40.37 -26.27 45.43
C VAL A 216 41.12 -25.65 46.60
N GLN A 217 41.69 -26.51 47.45
CA GLN A 217 42.42 -26.14 48.65
C GLN A 217 43.93 -26.10 48.39
N GLN A 218 44.67 -25.41 49.27
CA GLN A 218 46.13 -25.31 49.17
C GLN A 218 46.84 -26.67 49.27
N GLU A 219 46.21 -27.66 49.90
CA GLU A 219 46.74 -29.03 50.05
C GLU A 219 46.70 -29.82 48.73
N ASN A 220 45.81 -29.46 47.79
CA ASN A 220 45.57 -30.20 46.55
C ASN A 220 45.88 -29.35 45.31
N LEU A 221 47.11 -28.87 45.17
CA LEU A 221 47.53 -28.07 44.00
C LEU A 221 47.55 -28.85 42.67
N ASP A 222 47.52 -30.18 42.77
CA ASP A 222 47.47 -31.12 41.65
C ASP A 222 46.02 -31.43 41.20
N ASP A 223 44.98 -30.82 41.79
CA ASP A 223 43.59 -30.97 41.31
C ASP A 223 43.34 -30.17 40.02
N ASP A 224 42.51 -30.71 39.13
CA ASP A 224 42.18 -30.09 37.85
C ASP A 224 41.27 -28.84 38.02
N LEU A 225 41.66 -27.75 37.38
CA LEU A 225 40.90 -26.50 37.35
C LEU A 225 39.82 -26.54 36.28
N SER A 226 38.62 -26.10 36.65
CA SER A 226 37.52 -25.88 35.72
C SER A 226 37.79 -24.68 34.83
N LEU A 227 37.71 -24.91 33.52
CA LEU A 227 38.00 -23.92 32.47
C LEU A 227 37.10 -22.69 32.56
N ILE A 228 37.69 -21.51 32.44
CA ILE A 228 36.96 -20.24 32.33
C ILE A 228 37.06 -19.73 30.89
N LEU A 229 35.92 -19.37 30.32
CA LEU A 229 35.77 -18.86 28.97
C LEU A 229 35.96 -17.33 28.95
N ASN A 230 36.52 -16.82 27.86
CA ASN A 230 36.67 -15.39 27.61
C ASN A 230 35.32 -14.76 27.21
N LEU A 231 35.29 -13.43 27.03
CA LEU A 231 34.12 -12.70 26.50
C LEU A 231 33.64 -13.25 25.14
N ASN A 232 34.57 -13.77 24.34
CA ASN A 232 34.31 -14.37 23.04
C ASN A 232 33.86 -15.85 23.12
N GLY A 233 33.75 -16.42 24.33
CA GLY A 233 33.40 -17.83 24.54
C GLY A 233 34.53 -18.83 24.27
N THR A 234 35.71 -18.36 23.88
CA THR A 234 36.90 -19.18 23.67
C THR A 234 37.71 -19.31 24.96
N SER A 235 38.51 -20.36 25.07
CA SER A 235 39.48 -20.53 26.15
C SER A 235 40.87 -20.15 25.69
N SER A 236 41.68 -19.55 26.58
CA SER A 236 43.09 -19.30 26.29
C SER A 236 43.85 -20.63 26.15
N PRO A 237 44.71 -20.77 25.12
CA PRO A 237 45.58 -21.95 24.99
C PRO A 237 46.61 -22.06 26.11
N LEU A 238 46.83 -20.98 26.87
CA LEU A 238 47.73 -20.95 28.02
C LEU A 238 46.99 -21.23 29.34
N TYR A 239 45.71 -21.60 29.32
CA TYR A 239 44.98 -21.90 30.55
C TYR A 239 45.61 -23.10 31.27
N PRO A 240 46.05 -22.94 32.53
CA PRO A 240 46.70 -24.00 33.27
C PRO A 240 45.69 -25.10 33.64
N THR A 241 46.08 -26.36 33.51
CA THR A 241 45.23 -27.48 33.93
C THR A 241 45.09 -27.54 35.44
N ASN A 242 46.13 -27.17 36.21
CA ASN A 242 46.19 -27.29 37.68
C ASN A 242 46.96 -26.09 38.24
N LEU A 243 46.75 -25.74 39.52
CA LEU A 243 47.41 -24.58 40.14
C LEU A 243 48.94 -24.71 40.18
N LYS A 244 49.45 -25.94 40.30
CA LYS A 244 50.89 -26.20 40.25
C LYS A 244 51.53 -25.78 38.93
N LEU A 245 50.84 -26.00 37.81
CA LEU A 245 51.31 -25.57 36.49
C LEU A 245 51.28 -24.04 36.38
N LEU A 246 50.26 -23.39 36.93
CA LEU A 246 50.18 -21.92 36.98
C LEU A 246 51.39 -21.32 37.73
N PHE A 247 51.77 -21.91 38.88
CA PHE A 247 52.95 -21.45 39.64
C PHE A 247 54.29 -21.74 38.94
N ALA A 248 54.31 -22.61 37.93
CA ALA A 248 55.49 -22.88 37.12
C ALA A 248 55.63 -21.94 35.91
N TYR A 249 54.64 -21.11 35.59
CA TYR A 249 54.69 -20.22 34.43
C TYR A 249 55.68 -19.06 34.60
N ASP A 250 56.42 -18.75 33.53
CA ASP A 250 57.28 -17.58 33.48
C ASP A 250 56.48 -16.26 33.49
N ASP A 251 57.12 -15.15 33.85
CA ASP A 251 56.48 -13.82 33.87
C ASP A 251 55.81 -13.46 32.53
N ASP A 252 56.47 -13.79 31.41
CA ASP A 252 55.92 -13.56 30.07
C ASP A 252 54.68 -14.40 29.77
N MET A 253 54.63 -15.66 30.25
CA MET A 253 53.47 -16.54 30.06
C MET A 253 52.28 -16.04 30.88
N VAL A 254 52.53 -15.63 32.13
CA VAL A 254 51.50 -15.08 33.01
C VAL A 254 50.94 -13.77 32.41
N LYS A 255 51.78 -12.87 31.92
CA LYS A 255 51.33 -11.63 31.26
C LYS A 255 50.48 -11.88 30.04
N ARG A 256 50.84 -12.87 29.21
CA ARG A 256 50.01 -13.29 28.06
C ARG A 256 48.67 -13.85 28.51
N LEU A 257 48.68 -14.68 29.56
CA LEU A 257 47.46 -15.22 30.16
C LEU A 257 46.54 -14.09 30.67
N LEU A 258 47.06 -13.10 31.40
CA LEU A 258 46.25 -11.97 31.87
C LEU A 258 45.67 -11.18 30.70
N LYS A 259 46.46 -10.96 29.64
CA LYS A 259 46.00 -10.27 28.43
C LYS A 259 44.87 -11.00 27.72
N ASP A 260 44.92 -12.33 27.63
CA ASP A 260 43.87 -13.12 27.00
C ASP A 260 42.52 -13.01 27.73
N TYR A 261 42.54 -12.74 29.04
CA TYR A 261 41.36 -12.55 29.89
C TYR A 261 41.04 -11.06 30.17
N ASP A 262 41.68 -10.13 29.47
CA ASP A 262 41.55 -8.66 29.66
C ASP A 262 41.77 -8.20 31.12
N LEU A 263 42.70 -8.83 31.83
CA LEU A 263 43.08 -8.49 33.20
C LEU A 263 44.22 -7.45 33.23
N PRO A 264 44.25 -6.57 34.25
CA PRO A 264 45.30 -5.56 34.36
C PRO A 264 46.66 -6.19 34.72
N ASP A 265 47.68 -5.89 33.93
CA ASP A 265 49.07 -6.29 34.19
C ASP A 265 49.67 -5.48 35.35
N GLN A 266 50.43 -6.14 36.21
CA GLN A 266 51.16 -5.60 37.35
C GLN A 266 52.67 -5.81 37.21
N ARG A 267 53.43 -5.10 38.06
CA ARG A 267 54.89 -5.08 37.98
C ARG A 267 55.56 -6.39 38.41
N SER A 268 54.93 -7.16 39.31
CA SER A 268 55.48 -8.41 39.82
C SER A 268 54.69 -9.62 39.33
N ARG A 269 55.42 -10.70 39.05
CA ARG A 269 54.87 -11.99 38.62
C ARG A 269 53.86 -12.52 39.64
N GLU A 270 54.17 -12.44 40.92
CA GLU A 270 53.31 -12.90 42.01
C GLU A 270 52.00 -12.11 42.08
N ALA A 271 52.05 -10.79 41.83
CA ALA A 271 50.83 -9.97 41.79
C ALA A 271 49.96 -10.31 40.58
N ASN A 272 50.57 -10.62 39.43
CA ASN A 272 49.86 -11.09 38.24
C ASN A 272 49.20 -12.46 38.47
N ILE A 273 49.94 -13.41 39.05
CA ILE A 273 49.39 -14.72 39.44
C ILE A 273 48.24 -14.54 40.43
N ASN A 274 48.40 -13.73 41.47
CA ASN A 274 47.34 -13.44 42.44
C ASN A 274 46.11 -12.77 41.78
N CYS A 275 46.32 -11.90 40.79
CA CYS A 275 45.23 -11.31 40.01
C CYS A 275 44.44 -12.38 39.26
N PHE A 276 45.14 -13.31 38.60
CA PHE A 276 44.51 -14.43 37.89
C PHE A 276 43.81 -15.40 38.84
N ILE A 277 44.44 -15.78 39.96
CA ILE A 277 43.85 -16.66 40.99
C ILE A 277 42.54 -16.07 41.53
N ARG A 278 42.51 -14.75 41.77
CA ARG A 278 41.28 -14.03 42.15
C ARG A 278 40.23 -14.06 41.05
N HIS A 279 40.62 -13.94 39.78
CA HIS A 279 39.70 -14.01 38.64
C HIS A 279 39.07 -15.41 38.50
N ILE A 280 39.83 -16.48 38.74
CA ILE A 280 39.31 -17.85 38.69
C ILE A 280 38.48 -18.24 39.93
N GLY A 281 38.44 -17.37 40.95
CA GLY A 281 37.61 -17.56 42.15
C GLY A 281 38.24 -18.47 43.22
N SER A 282 39.52 -18.80 43.11
CA SER A 282 40.21 -19.58 44.15
C SER A 282 40.62 -18.68 45.33
N PRO A 283 40.46 -19.14 46.59
CA PRO A 283 40.80 -18.34 47.77
C PRO A 283 42.31 -18.31 48.09
N ILE A 284 43.10 -19.14 47.42
CA ILE A 284 44.54 -19.30 47.68
C ILE A 284 45.28 -18.01 47.30
N ARG A 285 46.33 -17.68 48.05
CA ARG A 285 47.24 -16.57 47.72
C ARG A 285 48.64 -17.09 47.56
N CYS A 286 49.38 -16.50 46.62
CA CYS A 286 50.77 -16.87 46.34
C CYS A 286 51.73 -16.38 47.44
N GLU A 287 51.31 -15.47 48.32
CA GLU A 287 52.14 -14.94 49.43
C GLU A 287 52.38 -15.97 50.55
N THR A 288 51.63 -17.07 50.55
CA THR A 288 51.62 -18.10 51.61
C THR A 288 52.24 -19.43 51.18
N LEU A 289 52.93 -19.49 50.05
CA LEU A 289 53.62 -20.66 49.51
C LEU A 289 55.12 -20.40 49.40
#